data_AF-A0A2E0YVX4-F1
#
_entry.id   AF-A0A2E0YVX4-F1
#
_cell.length_a   1.000
_cell.length_b   1.000
_cell.length_c   1.000
_cell.angle_alpha   90.00
_cell.angle_beta   90.00
_cell.angle_gamma   90.00
#
_symmetry.space_group_name_H-M   'P 1'
#
loop_
_entity.id
_entity.type
_entity.pdbx_description
1 polymer ?
#
loop_
_entity_poly.entity_id
_entity_poly.type
_entity_poly.pdbx_seq_one_letter_code
_entity_poly.pdbx_strand_id
1 'polypeptide(L)' 'VVRLDESNEATFKQLIIEEGKQYLKALNPDWPNRIIEVDEEATICGVIVFKGEVV' A
#
# COMPACT_ATOMS: atom_id res chain seq x y z
N VAL A 1 0.41 5.80 -0.54
CA VAL A 1 1.14 5.50 -1.79
C VAL A 1 2.43 4.82 -1.39
N VAL A 2 2.72 3.67 -1.98
CA VAL A 2 3.93 2.89 -1.67
C VAL A 2 4.59 2.45 -2.97
N ARG A 3 5.92 2.46 -2.99
CA ARG A 3 6.74 1.85 -4.03
C ARG A 3 7.46 0.65 -3.42
N LEU A 4 7.47 -0.48 -4.12
CA LEU A 4 8.27 -1.65 -3.75
C LEU A 4 9.55 -1.59 -4.57
N ASP A 5 10.72 -1.58 -3.94
CA ASP A 5 11.98 -1.18 -4.58
C ASP A 5 12.46 -2.13 -5.69
N GLU A 6 11.99 -3.39 -5.71
CA GLU A 6 12.22 -4.31 -6.83
C GLU A 6 11.50 -3.88 -8.13
N SER A 7 10.52 -2.98 -8.03
CA SER A 7 9.79 -2.43 -9.16
C SER A 7 9.87 -0.91 -9.15
N ASN A 8 10.10 -0.28 -10.30
CA ASN A 8 9.94 1.17 -10.41
C ASN A 8 8.45 1.59 -10.50
N GLU A 9 7.57 0.86 -9.81
CA GLU A 9 6.12 1.00 -9.85
C GLU A 9 5.57 1.38 -8.48
N ALA A 10 4.69 2.39 -8.46
CA ALA A 10 3.97 2.80 -7.27
C ALA A 10 2.55 2.21 -7.25
N THR A 11 2.08 1.83 -6.07
CA THR A 11 0.75 1.25 -5.86
C THR A 11 0.00 1.93 -4.72
N PHE A 12 -1.33 1.85 -4.78
CA PHE A 12 -2.22 2.31 -3.73
C PHE A 12 -2.64 1.13 -2.85
N LYS A 13 -2.11 1.09 -1.63
CA LYS A 13 -2.48 0.15 -0.59
C LYS A 13 -2.80 0.92 0.69
N GLN A 14 -3.63 0.33 1.54
CA GLN A 14 -3.92 0.85 2.87
C GLN A 14 -2.78 0.46 3.82
N LEU A 15 -2.21 1.43 4.53
CA LEU A 15 -1.25 1.15 5.60
C LEU A 15 -2.02 0.74 6.87
N ILE A 16 -1.60 -0.36 7.50
CA ILE A 16 -2.08 -0.85 8.78
C ILE A 16 -0.89 -0.87 9.74
N ILE A 17 -1.12 -0.45 10.99
CA ILE A 17 -0.11 -0.46 12.05
C ILE A 17 -0.70 -1.22 13.25
N GLU A 18 -0.12 -2.36 13.59
CA GLU A 18 -0.57 -3.23 14.68
C GLU A 18 0.65 -3.76 15.45
N GLU A 19 0.61 -3.68 16.79
CA GLU A 19 1.68 -4.16 17.68
C GLU A 19 3.10 -3.72 17.29
N GLY A 20 3.24 -2.50 16.76
CA GLY A 20 4.54 -1.96 16.30
C GLY A 20 4.99 -2.45 14.94
N LYS A 21 4.22 -3.32 14.29
CA LYS A 21 4.44 -3.78 12.91
C LYS A 21 3.60 -2.97 11.92
N GLN A 22 4.07 -2.92 10.68
CA GLN A 22 3.39 -2.22 9.60
C GLN A 22 3.03 -3.20 8.48
N TYR A 23 1.85 -3.02 7.90
CA TYR A 23 1.35 -3.86 6.81
C TYR A 23 0.71 -3.02 5.71
N LEU A 24 0.76 -3.52 4.49
CA LEU A 24 0.10 -2.96 3.33
C LEU A 24 -1.06 -3.86 2.92
N LYS A 25 -2.27 -3.32 2.95
CA LYS A 25 -3.49 -4.00 2.54
C LYS A 25 -3.94 -3.59 1.15
N ALA A 26 -4.05 -4.54 0.23
CA ALA A 26 -4.67 -4.33 -1.07
C ALA A 26 -6.18 -4.10 -0.94
N LEU A 27 -6.68 -3.01 -1.54
CA LEU A 27 -8.10 -2.67 -1.49
C LEU A 27 -8.96 -3.55 -2.41
N ASN A 28 -8.40 -4.02 -3.54
CA ASN A 28 -9.07 -4.97 -4.42
C ASN A 28 -9.26 -6.33 -3.68
N PRO A 29 -10.52 -6.80 -3.49
CA PRO A 29 -10.80 -8.09 -2.87
C PRO A 29 -10.24 -9.29 -3.64
N ASP A 30 -10.15 -9.18 -4.97
CA ASP A 30 -9.72 -10.27 -5.85
C ASP A 30 -8.18 -10.39 -5.94
N TRP A 31 -7.45 -9.50 -5.28
CA TRP A 31 -5.99 -9.52 -5.30
C TRP A 31 -5.46 -10.68 -4.43
N PRO A 32 -4.55 -11.53 -4.95
CA PRO A 32 -3.94 -12.60 -4.16
C PRO A 32 -3.07 -12.03 -3.04
N ASN A 33 -3.10 -12.64 -1.84
CA ASN A 33 -2.35 -12.19 -0.66
C ASN A 33 -2.48 -10.68 -0.41
N ARG A 34 -3.66 -10.29 0.10
CA ARG A 34 -4.01 -8.87 0.28
C ARG A 34 -3.23 -8.18 1.39
N ILE A 35 -2.52 -8.89 2.26
CA ILE A 35 -1.75 -8.33 3.37
C ILE A 35 -0.29 -8.67 3.13
N ILE A 36 0.55 -7.65 3.14
CA ILE A 36 2.00 -7.73 2.95
C ILE A 36 2.62 -7.01 4.15
N GLU A 37 3.52 -7.65 4.89
CA GLU A 37 4.29 -6.98 5.96
C GLU A 37 5.27 -5.99 5.31
N VAL A 38 5.42 -4.81 5.90
CA VAL A 38 6.37 -3.79 5.42
C VAL A 38 7.76 -4.18 5.90
N ASP A 39 8.70 -4.28 4.97
CA ASP A 39 10.12 -4.50 5.22
C ASP A 39 10.96 -3.35 4.61
N GLU A 40 12.28 -3.55 4.54
CA GLU A 40 13.24 -2.54 4.03
C GLU A 40 13.07 -2.23 2.53
N GLU A 41 12.28 -3.01 1.79
CA GLU A 41 12.08 -2.87 0.35
C GLU A 41 10.84 -2.02 0.00
N ALA A 42 10.12 -1.52 1.02
CA ALA A 42 8.90 -0.73 0.84
C ALA A 42 9.10 0.73 1.23
N THR A 43 9.08 1.63 0.23
CA THR A 43 9.14 3.08 0.45
C THR A 43 7.74 3.69 0.48
N ILE A 44 7.33 4.29 1.60
CA ILE A 44 6.11 5.10 1.69
C ILE A 44 6.32 6.45 1.00
N CYS A 45 5.65 6.66 -0.13
CA CYS A 45 5.80 7.88 -0.93
C CYS A 45 4.86 9.02 -0.47
N GLY A 46 3.80 8.71 0.27
CA GLY A 46 2.83 9.71 0.73
C GLY A 46 1.44 9.15 1.05
N VAL A 47 0.52 10.04 1.41
CA VAL A 47 -0.85 9.70 1.83
C VAL A 47 -1.86 10.18 0.78
N ILE A 48 -2.89 9.38 0.51
CA ILE A 48 -4.00 9.76 -0.37
C ILE A 48 -5.00 10.58 0.45
N VAL A 49 -5.35 11.78 -0.02
CA VAL A 49 -6.30 12.70 0.66
C VAL A 49 -7.56 12.99 -0.16
N PHE A 50 -7.61 12.56 -1.42
CA PHE A 50 -8.72 12.84 -2.32
C PHE A 50 -8.89 11.71 -3.35
N LYS A 51 -10.15 11.41 -3.68
CA LYS A 51 -10.56 10.58 -4.82
C LYS A 51 -11.61 11.37 -5.59
N GLY A 52 -11.33 11.69 -6.85
CA GLY A 52 -12.29 12.32 -7.75
C GLY A 52 -12.96 11.29 -8.64
N GLU A 53 -14.27 11.37 -8.79
CA GLU A 53 -15.05 10.57 -9.73
C GLU A 53 -15.86 11.52 -10.60
N VAL A 54 -15.76 11.36 -11.93
CA VAL A 54 -16.64 12.05 -12.86
C VAL A 54 -17.82 11.11 -13.09
N VAL A 55 -18.99 11.53 -12.60
CA VAL A 55 -20.27 10.83 -12.81
C VAL A 55 -20.85 11.20 -14.17
#